data_AF-A0A4R9VDN0-F1
#
_entry.id   AF-A0A4R9VDN0-F1
#
_cell.length_a   1.000
_cell.length_b   1.000
_cell.length_c   1.000
_cell.angle_alpha   90.00
_cell.angle_beta   90.00
_cell.angle_gamma   90.00
#
_symmetry.space_group_name_H-M   'P 1'
#
loop_
_entity.id
_entity.type
_entity.pdbx_description
1 polymer ?
#
loop_
_entity_poly.entity_id
_entity_poly.type
_entity_poly.pdbx_seq_one_letter_code
_entity_poly.pdbx_strand_id
1 'polypeptide(L)' 'MDEDIPTLFEWAGGAEVLSRLTQTFYDKVARDPI' A
#
# COMPACT_ATOMS: atom_id res chain seq x y z
N MET A 1 -21.92 8.96 1.17
CA MET A 1 -20.88 7.96 1.46
C MET A 1 -21.61 6.88 2.24
N ASP A 2 -21.78 5.69 1.68
CA ASP A 2 -22.33 4.58 2.47
C ASP A 2 -21.32 4.27 3.58
N GLU A 3 -21.72 4.47 4.83
CA GLU A 3 -20.86 4.27 6.00
C GLU A 3 -20.45 2.79 6.19
N ASP A 4 -21.18 1.88 5.55
CA ASP A 4 -20.94 0.44 5.62
C ASP A 4 -19.93 -0.08 4.57
N ILE A 5 -19.54 0.74 3.59
CA ILE A 5 -18.57 0.32 2.57
C ILE A 5 -17.19 0.81 2.99
N PRO A 6 -16.25 -0.10 3.30
CA PRO A 6 -14.90 0.30 3.64
C PRO A 6 -14.26 1.03 2.46
N THR A 7 -13.44 2.03 2.78
CA THR A 7 -12.59 2.70 1.81
C THR A 7 -11.58 1.74 1.21
N LEU A 8 -11.04 2.06 0.03
CA LEU A 8 -9.94 1.28 -0.55
C LEU A 8 -8.76 1.16 0.40
N PHE A 9 -8.50 2.19 1.21
CA PHE A 9 -7.47 2.18 2.24
C PHE A 9 -7.71 1.08 3.27
N GLU A 10 -8.94 0.95 3.77
CA GLU A 10 -9.31 -0.09 4.74
C GLU A 10 -9.29 -1.48 4.11
N TRP A 11 -9.83 -1.62 2.89
CA TRP A 11 -9.72 -2.87 2.12
C TRP A 11 -8.27 -3.30 1.87
N ALA A 12 -7.37 -2.35 1.65
CA ALA A 12 -5.95 -2.60 1.46
C ALA A 12 -5.18 -2.92 2.75
N GLY A 13 -5.85 -2.91 3.92
CA GLY A 13 -5.23 -3.20 5.21
C GLY A 13 -4.62 -1.99 5.91
N GLY A 14 -5.01 -0.78 5.50
CA GLY A 14 -4.65 0.47 6.16
C GLY A 14 -3.16 0.80 6.10
N ALA A 15 -2.71 1.61 7.05
CA ALA A 15 -1.38 2.23 7.04
C ALA A 15 -0.24 1.20 7.17
N GLU A 16 -0.42 0.18 8.02
CA GLU A 16 0.62 -0.83 8.25
C GLU A 16 0.94 -1.63 6.98
N VAL A 17 -0.10 -2.10 6.28
CA VAL A 17 0.06 -2.88 5.05
C VAL A 17 0.62 -2.01 3.93
N LEU A 18 0.12 -0.79 3.76
CA LEU A 18 0.64 0.13 2.75
C LEU A 18 2.09 0.54 3.01
N SER A 19 2.49 0.69 4.27
CA SER A 19 3.89 0.97 4.63
C SER A 19 4.83 -0.17 4.20
N ARG A 20 4.46 -1.42 4.50
CA ARG A 20 5.24 -2.62 4.08
C ARG A 20 5.27 -2.78 2.55
N LEU A 21 4.15 -2.53 1.89
CA LEU A 21 4.07 -2.54 0.42
C LEU A 21 5.02 -1.51 -0.19
N THR A 22 5.02 -0.30 0.35
CA THR A 22 5.86 0.81 -0.13
C THR A 22 7.34 0.50 0.08
N GLN A 23 7.71 -0.09 1.22
CA GLN A 23 9.07 -0.55 1.48
C GLN A 23 9.52 -1.59 0.45
N THR A 24 8.68 -2.60 0.18
CA THR A 24 8.97 -3.64 -0.81
C THR A 24 9.10 -3.07 -2.22
N PHE A 25 8.29 -2.06 -2.57
CA PHE A 25 8.37 -1.37 -3.85
C PHE A 25 9.72 -0.68 -4.01
N TYR A 26 10.14 0.12 -3.03
CA TYR A 26 11.42 0.82 -3.09
C TYR A 26 12.63 -0.11 -3.06
N ASP A 27 12.56 -1.24 -2.33
CA ASP A 27 13.61 -2.27 -2.36
C ASP A 27 13.85 -2.84 -3.77
N LYS A 28 12.80 -2.90 -4.60
CA LYS A 28 12.88 -3.35 -5.99
C LYS A 28 13.34 -2.24 -6.92
N VAL A 29 12.73 -1.05 -6.83
CA VAL A 29 13.07 0.10 -7.67
C VAL A 29 14.54 0.49 -7.50
N ALA A 30 15.08 0.41 -6.29
CA ALA A 30 16.50 0.70 -6.03
C ALA A 30 17.47 -0.23 -6.81
N ARG A 31 17.00 -1.37 -7.31
CA ARG A 31 17.80 -2.34 -8.06
C ARG A 31 17.53 -2.31 -9.57
N ASP A 32 16.62 -1.45 -10.01
CA ASP A 32 16.24 -1.35 -11.42
C ASP A 32 17.36 -0.65 -12.20
N PRO A 33 17.91 -1.25 -13.27
CA PRO A 33 18.90 -0.61 -14.12
C PRO A 33 18.23 0.46 -15.00
N ILE A 34 17.98 1.63 -14.42
CA ILE A 34 17.52 2.85 -15.12
C ILE A 34 18.56 3.38 -16.12
#